data_AF-A0A835LZS1-F1
#
_entry.id   AF-A0A835LZS1-F1
#
_cell.length_a   1.000
_cell.length_b   1.000
_cell.length_c   1.000
_cell.angle_alpha   90.00
_cell.angle_beta   90.00
_cell.angle_gamma   90.00
#
_symmetry.space_group_name_H-M   'P 1'
#
loop_
_entity.id
_entity.type
_entity.pdbx_description
1 polymer ?
#
loop_
_entity_poly.entity_id
_entity_poly.type
_entity_poly.pdbx_seq_one_letter_code
_entity_poly.pdbx_strand_id
1 'polypeptide(L)'
;MLDSIPKDLNRPWKDPMPETGERHLAQELRGIGLSGYDMPEWKKDAYGKTLTFGQRSKLSIQEQRQSLPIYKLKKELVQAVHDNQVLVVIGETGSGKTTQVTQYLAEAGYTTKGKIGCTQPHRVAATSVAKGVAEEFGCHLREEVGYAIRFEDCTEPDTVVKYMTDGMILREILTIIAMIQTGNIFYRPREKQAQAD
;
A
#
# COMPACT_ATOMS: atom_id res chain seq x y z
N MET A 1 -10.43 24.16 -31.30
CA MET A 1 -10.48 22.93 -30.49
C MET A 1 -10.49 21.76 -31.48
N LEU A 2 -9.57 20.80 -31.32
CA LEU A 2 -9.30 19.61 -32.18
C LEU A 2 -8.20 19.74 -33.26
N ASP A 3 -6.99 20.16 -32.89
CA ASP A 3 -5.80 19.91 -33.74
C ASP A 3 -4.52 19.69 -32.91
N SER A 4 -4.58 18.76 -31.97
CA SER A 4 -3.39 18.32 -31.22
C SER A 4 -3.50 16.85 -30.80
N ILE A 5 -3.77 15.97 -31.77
CA ILE A 5 -3.59 14.53 -31.59
C ILE A 5 -2.37 14.13 -32.45
N PRO A 6 -1.23 13.77 -31.85
CA PRO A 6 -0.04 13.39 -32.61
C PRO A 6 -0.30 12.10 -33.39
N LYS A 7 -0.20 12.18 -34.72
CA LYS A 7 -0.50 11.09 -35.67
C LYS A 7 0.65 10.09 -35.89
N ASP A 8 1.70 10.12 -35.08
CA ASP A 8 2.86 9.23 -35.28
C ASP A 8 3.53 8.88 -33.96
N LEU A 9 3.32 7.64 -33.49
CA LEU A 9 3.94 7.10 -32.27
C LEU A 9 5.43 6.75 -32.46
N ASN A 10 5.93 6.70 -33.70
CA ASN A 10 7.30 6.30 -34.02
C ASN A 10 8.28 7.46 -34.19
N ARG A 11 7.85 8.71 -33.94
CA ARG A 11 8.78 9.84 -33.94
C ARG A 11 9.51 9.92 -32.61
N PRO A 12 10.85 9.81 -32.59
CA PRO A 12 11.61 10.05 -31.37
C PRO A 12 11.36 11.50 -30.91
N TRP A 13 11.04 11.63 -29.62
CA TRP A 13 10.79 12.91 -28.98
C TRP A 13 12.02 13.81 -29.14
N LYS A 14 11.84 14.99 -29.74
CA LYS A 14 12.89 15.99 -29.92
C LYS A 14 12.89 16.91 -28.71
N ASP A 15 13.97 16.89 -27.96
CA ASP A 15 14.20 17.87 -26.91
C ASP A 15 14.27 19.28 -27.54
N PRO A 16 13.43 20.24 -27.10
CA PRO A 16 13.48 21.62 -27.59
C PRO A 16 14.68 22.43 -27.08
N MET A 17 15.48 21.93 -26.12
CA MET A 17 16.67 22.61 -25.60
C MET A 17 17.89 21.68 -25.50
N PRO A 18 18.44 21.15 -26.61
CA PRO A 18 19.70 20.43 -26.57
C PRO A 18 20.86 21.41 -26.40
N GLU A 19 21.77 21.16 -25.47
CA GLU A 19 23.01 21.94 -25.35
C GLU A 19 23.92 21.70 -26.57
N THR A 20 24.75 22.69 -26.89
CA THR A 20 25.52 22.73 -28.14
C THR A 20 26.59 21.62 -28.17
N GLY A 21 26.27 20.49 -28.81
CA GLY A 21 27.19 19.36 -28.95
C GLY A 21 26.53 17.98 -28.78
N GLU A 22 25.33 17.90 -28.21
CA GLU A 22 24.68 16.62 -27.85
C GLU A 22 23.90 15.95 -29.00
N ARG A 23 24.30 16.15 -30.26
CA ARG A 23 23.69 15.43 -31.39
C ARG A 23 24.46 14.15 -31.68
N HIS A 24 24.21 13.12 -30.88
CA HIS A 24 24.67 11.77 -31.18
C HIS A 24 23.52 10.93 -31.73
N LEU A 25 23.71 10.30 -32.89
CA LEU A 25 22.79 9.28 -33.37
C LEU A 25 22.82 8.11 -32.38
N ALA A 26 21.67 7.73 -31.82
CA ALA A 26 21.55 6.57 -30.92
C ALA A 26 22.07 5.25 -31.55
N GLN A 27 22.20 5.22 -32.88
CA GLN A 27 22.77 4.11 -33.63
C GLN A 27 24.31 4.10 -33.62
N GLU A 28 24.98 5.25 -33.48
CA GLU A 28 26.45 5.34 -33.37
C GLU A 28 26.95 4.91 -31.99
N LEU A 29 26.13 5.05 -30.94
CA LEU A 29 26.48 4.70 -29.56
C LEU A 29 26.42 3.21 -29.23
N ARG A 30 25.94 2.34 -30.14
CA ARG A 30 25.92 0.88 -29.92
C ARG A 30 27.25 0.19 -30.26
N GLY A 31 28.16 0.86 -30.96
CA GLY A 31 29.41 0.25 -31.46
C GLY A 31 30.68 0.59 -30.67
N ILE A 32 30.63 1.54 -29.74
CA ILE A 32 31.82 2.01 -29.02
C ILE A 32 31.51 1.90 -27.52
N GLY A 33 32.23 1.02 -26.83
CA GLY A 33 32.14 0.84 -25.38
C GLY A 33 32.61 2.09 -24.63
N LEU A 34 31.74 3.10 -24.57
CA LEU A 34 31.95 4.33 -23.81
C LEU A 34 31.28 4.20 -22.45
N SER A 35 32.08 3.80 -21.47
CA SER A 35 31.80 3.81 -20.03
C SER A 35 31.91 5.21 -19.41
N GLY A 36 31.43 6.25 -20.10
CA GLY A 36 31.79 7.64 -19.75
C GLY A 36 30.72 8.70 -19.96
N TYR A 37 29.44 8.35 -19.95
CA TYR A 37 28.37 9.36 -19.85
C TYR A 37 27.86 9.40 -18.42
N ASP A 38 28.24 10.45 -17.70
CA ASP A 38 27.71 10.75 -16.38
C ASP A 38 26.21 11.05 -16.54
N MET A 39 25.35 10.16 -16.02
CA MET A 39 23.90 10.37 -16.13
C MET A 39 23.52 11.67 -15.39
N PRO A 40 22.65 12.51 -15.97
CA PRO A 40 22.09 13.68 -15.30
C PRO A 40 21.39 13.29 -13.98
N GLU A 41 21.47 14.12 -12.94
CA GLU A 41 20.91 13.81 -11.61
C GLU A 41 19.42 13.44 -11.66
N TRP A 42 18.61 14.17 -12.43
CA TRP A 42 17.19 13.87 -12.60
C TRP A 42 16.94 12.47 -13.19
N LYS A 43 17.87 12.00 -14.04
CA LYS A 43 17.81 10.67 -14.67
C LYS A 43 18.33 9.60 -13.72
N LYS A 44 19.38 9.87 -12.93
CA LYS A 44 19.84 9.00 -11.83
C LYS A 44 18.75 8.78 -10.77
N ASP A 45 17.93 9.81 -10.50
CA ASP A 45 16.82 9.70 -9.55
C ASP A 45 15.59 8.97 -10.11
N ALA A 46 15.40 9.00 -11.43
CA ALA A 46 14.30 8.33 -12.12
C ALA A 46 14.63 6.90 -12.56
N TYR A 47 15.91 6.56 -12.78
CA TYR A 47 16.32 5.24 -13.24
C TYR A 47 16.23 4.22 -12.09
N GLY A 48 15.40 3.20 -12.26
CA GLY A 48 15.32 2.06 -11.33
C GLY A 48 14.45 2.24 -10.09
N LYS A 49 13.80 3.40 -9.88
CA LYS A 49 12.83 3.59 -8.80
C LYS A 49 11.40 3.44 -9.34
N THR A 50 10.62 2.56 -8.72
CA THR A 50 9.16 2.43 -8.93
C THR A 50 8.51 3.82 -8.94
N LEU A 51 7.62 4.08 -9.91
CA LEU A 51 6.85 5.32 -10.01
C LEU A 51 6.07 5.56 -8.70
N THR A 52 6.56 6.46 -7.85
CA THR A 52 5.87 6.85 -6.61
C THR A 52 5.12 8.16 -6.85
N PHE A 53 3.82 8.17 -6.58
CA PHE A 53 2.99 9.38 -6.65
C PHE A 53 3.17 10.21 -5.37
N GLY A 54 3.47 11.50 -5.51
CA GLY A 54 3.55 12.46 -4.39
C GLY A 54 4.95 13.08 -4.18
N GLN A 55 5.00 14.18 -3.42
CA GLN A 55 6.28 14.78 -3.00
C GLN A 55 6.96 13.86 -1.99
N ARG A 56 8.11 13.28 -2.35
CA ARG A 56 8.95 12.55 -1.39
C ARG A 56 9.48 13.54 -0.36
N SER A 57 9.12 13.34 0.90
CA SER A 57 9.78 14.06 1.98
C SER A 57 11.24 13.60 2.06
N LYS A 58 12.15 14.52 2.39
CA LYS A 58 13.57 14.21 2.62
C LYS A 58 13.82 13.57 3.99
N LEU A 59 12.80 13.50 4.84
CA LEU A 59 12.88 12.91 6.17
C LEU A 59 12.86 11.39 6.08
N SER A 60 13.50 10.73 7.05
CA SER A 60 13.35 9.30 7.24
C SER A 60 11.90 8.94 7.58
N ILE A 61 11.50 7.70 7.29
CA ILE A 61 10.15 7.18 7.61
C ILE A 61 9.83 7.36 9.11
N GLN A 62 10.82 7.18 9.98
CA GLN A 62 10.64 7.36 11.42
C GLN A 62 10.39 8.82 11.79
N GLU A 63 11.14 9.77 11.23
CA GLU A 63 10.93 11.20 11.48
C GLU A 63 9.58 11.68 10.94
N GLN A 64 9.16 11.17 9.77
CA GLN A 64 7.82 11.44 9.25
C GLN A 64 6.74 10.97 10.22
N ARG A 65 6.84 9.74 10.75
CA ARG A 65 5.89 9.21 11.73
C ARG A 65 5.84 10.04 13.01
N GLN A 66 7.00 10.48 13.50
CA GLN A 66 7.10 11.32 14.70
C GLN A 66 6.52 12.73 14.50
N SER A 67 6.51 13.24 13.26
CA SER A 67 5.92 14.53 12.94
C SER A 67 4.39 14.54 12.96
N LEU A 68 3.74 13.37 12.89
CA LEU A 68 2.28 13.26 12.86
C LEU A 68 1.65 13.67 14.20
N PRO A 69 0.54 14.43 14.20
CA PRO A 69 -0.13 14.88 15.42
C PRO A 69 -0.46 13.76 16.40
N ILE A 70 -0.84 12.57 15.89
CA ILE A 70 -1.20 11.42 16.73
C ILE A 70 -0.03 10.85 17.53
N TYR A 71 1.21 11.08 17.09
CA TYR A 71 2.40 10.54 17.76
C TYR A 71 2.53 11.05 19.20
N LYS A 72 2.20 12.34 19.43
CA LYS A 72 2.22 12.96 20.76
C LYS A 72 1.28 12.27 21.75
N LEU A 73 0.19 11.70 21.25
CA LEU A 73 -0.85 11.03 22.04
C LEU A 73 -0.68 9.51 22.09
N LYS A 74 0.42 8.94 21.55
CA LYS A 74 0.62 7.49 21.46
C LYS A 74 0.41 6.77 22.80
N LYS A 75 1.03 7.26 23.88
CA LYS A 75 0.94 6.62 25.20
C LYS A 75 -0.48 6.68 25.77
N GLU A 76 -1.11 7.85 25.71
CA GLU A 76 -2.49 8.05 26.17
C GLU A 76 -3.47 7.19 25.37
N LEU A 77 -3.27 7.05 24.06
CA LEU A 77 -4.10 6.22 23.20
C LEU A 77 -4.00 4.73 23.55
N VAL A 78 -2.78 4.20 23.74
CA VAL A 78 -2.60 2.79 24.12
C VAL A 78 -3.21 2.52 25.50
N GLN A 79 -3.04 3.44 26.46
CA GLN A 79 -3.65 3.33 27.78
C GLN A 79 -5.18 3.37 27.69
N ALA A 80 -5.75 4.30 26.93
CA ALA A 80 -7.19 4.40 26.74
C ALA A 80 -7.79 3.14 26.09
N VAL A 81 -7.07 2.50 25.16
CA VAL A 81 -7.49 1.22 24.56
C VAL A 81 -7.40 0.07 25.57
N HIS A 82 -6.45 0.11 26.50
CA HIS A 82 -6.36 -0.88 27.57
C HIS A 82 -7.52 -0.76 28.57
N ASP A 83 -7.88 0.47 28.93
CA ASP A 83 -8.86 0.75 29.98
C ASP A 83 -10.32 0.67 29.48
N ASN A 84 -10.55 0.72 28.17
CA ASN A 84 -11.88 0.79 27.58
C ASN A 84 -12.08 -0.28 26.51
N GLN A 85 -13.22 -1.00 26.57
CA GLN A 85 -13.61 -1.94 25.51
C GLN A 85 -13.95 -1.25 24.18
N VAL A 86 -14.44 -0.01 24.23
CA VAL A 86 -14.79 0.80 23.06
C VAL A 86 -14.21 2.20 23.25
N LEU A 87 -13.44 2.66 22.26
CA LEU A 87 -12.83 3.99 22.25
C LEU A 87 -13.16 4.69 20.92
N VAL A 88 -13.65 5.93 20.99
CA VAL A 88 -13.89 6.78 19.83
C VAL A 88 -12.73 7.75 19.68
N VAL A 89 -12.00 7.66 18.57
CA VAL A 89 -10.86 8.52 18.26
C VAL A 89 -11.23 9.51 17.17
N ILE A 90 -11.18 10.80 17.47
CA ILE A 90 -11.49 11.89 16.54
C ILE A 90 -10.21 12.66 16.20
N GLY A 91 -10.08 13.06 14.94
CA GLY A 91 -8.98 13.92 14.49
C GLY A 91 -9.09 14.24 13.00
N GLU A 92 -8.40 15.27 12.54
CA GLU A 92 -8.43 15.72 11.14
C GLU A 92 -7.82 14.71 10.16
N THR A 93 -8.14 14.80 8.87
CA THR A 93 -7.47 14.00 7.83
C THR A 93 -5.97 14.31 7.82
N GLY A 94 -5.13 13.28 7.67
CA GLY A 94 -3.67 13.45 7.72
C GLY A 94 -3.06 13.44 9.13
N SER A 95 -3.87 13.37 10.20
CA SER A 95 -3.37 13.23 11.58
C SER A 95 -2.65 11.91 11.88
N GLY A 96 -2.77 10.91 11.00
CA GLY A 96 -2.15 9.58 11.15
C GLY A 96 -3.04 8.52 11.81
N LYS A 97 -4.35 8.76 12.02
CA LYS A 97 -5.26 7.80 12.68
C LYS A 97 -5.21 6.40 12.08
N THR A 98 -5.57 6.28 10.80
CA THR A 98 -5.68 4.97 10.14
C THR A 98 -4.35 4.24 10.02
N THR A 99 -3.26 4.98 9.81
CA THR A 99 -1.93 4.38 9.57
C THR A 99 -1.21 4.05 10.87
N GLN A 100 -1.27 4.92 11.88
CA GLN A 100 -0.45 4.78 13.09
C GLN A 100 -1.14 4.03 14.22
N VAL A 101 -2.47 4.13 14.38
CA VAL A 101 -3.17 3.47 15.51
C VAL A 101 -2.98 1.96 15.46
N THR A 102 -3.14 1.36 14.29
CA THR A 102 -2.95 -0.08 14.07
C THR A 102 -1.53 -0.53 14.44
N GLN A 103 -0.52 0.26 14.05
CA GLN A 103 0.88 -0.01 14.38
C GLN A 103 1.14 0.10 15.89
N TYR A 104 0.61 1.12 16.55
CA TYR A 104 0.79 1.29 18.00
C TYR A 104 0.13 0.15 18.79
N LEU A 105 -1.02 -0.33 18.34
CA LEU A 105 -1.68 -1.50 18.93
C LEU A 105 -0.90 -2.79 18.68
N ALA A 106 -0.33 -2.96 17.49
CA ALA A 106 0.54 -4.11 17.20
C ALA A 106 1.79 -4.08 18.10
N GLU A 107 2.46 -2.94 18.20
CA GLU A 107 3.63 -2.72 19.06
C GLU A 107 3.29 -2.92 20.56
N ALA A 108 2.06 -2.61 20.97
CA ALA A 108 1.57 -2.82 22.35
C ALA A 108 1.16 -4.28 22.64
N GLY A 109 1.30 -5.20 21.68
CA GLY A 109 1.08 -6.64 21.87
C GLY A 109 -0.35 -7.12 21.66
N TYR A 110 -1.25 -6.30 21.10
CA TYR A 110 -2.62 -6.72 20.80
C TYR A 110 -2.72 -7.79 19.70
N THR A 111 -1.63 -8.05 18.99
CA THR A 111 -1.53 -9.07 17.93
C THR A 111 -1.14 -10.46 18.45
N THR A 112 -0.84 -10.60 19.75
CA THR A 112 -0.42 -11.90 20.33
C THR A 112 -1.54 -12.95 20.37
N LYS A 113 -2.81 -12.51 20.45
CA LYS A 113 -4.00 -13.38 20.53
C LYS A 113 -4.89 -13.33 19.30
N GLY A 114 -4.51 -12.56 18.27
CA GLY A 114 -5.35 -12.35 17.10
C GLY A 114 -4.80 -11.31 16.14
N LYS A 115 -5.63 -10.90 15.17
CA LYS A 115 -5.28 -9.93 14.13
C LYS A 115 -5.97 -8.60 14.40
N ILE A 116 -5.29 -7.50 14.10
CA ILE A 116 -5.89 -6.16 14.11
C ILE A 116 -6.54 -5.93 12.74
N GLY A 117 -7.86 -5.83 12.73
CA GLY A 117 -8.64 -5.48 11.53
C GLY A 117 -8.87 -3.98 11.45
N CYS A 118 -8.51 -3.35 10.34
CA CYS A 118 -8.85 -1.96 10.06
C CYS A 118 -9.74 -1.88 8.81
N THR A 119 -10.95 -1.38 8.95
CA THR A 119 -11.88 -1.25 7.83
C THR A 119 -11.69 0.08 7.10
N GLN A 120 -11.85 0.06 5.78
CA GLN A 120 -11.84 1.24 4.91
C GLN A 120 -13.07 1.22 4.00
N PRO A 121 -13.71 2.38 3.76
CA PRO A 121 -14.94 2.45 2.95
C PRO A 121 -14.68 2.15 1.46
N HIS A 122 -13.43 2.30 1.00
CA HIS A 122 -13.06 2.15 -0.40
C HIS A 122 -11.94 1.13 -0.58
N ARG A 123 -12.03 0.34 -1.65
CA ARG A 123 -11.01 -0.64 -2.04
C ARG A 123 -9.62 -0.01 -2.20
N VAL A 124 -9.56 1.12 -2.90
CA VAL A 124 -8.29 1.84 -3.15
C VAL A 124 -7.65 2.29 -1.84
N ALA A 125 -8.45 2.74 -0.87
CA ALA A 125 -7.96 3.14 0.45
C ALA A 125 -7.40 1.95 1.24
N ALA A 126 -8.08 0.80 1.25
CA ALA A 126 -7.59 -0.42 1.91
C ALA A 126 -6.23 -0.85 1.34
N THR A 127 -6.12 -0.91 0.01
CA THR A 127 -4.88 -1.34 -0.66
C THR A 127 -3.75 -0.32 -0.50
N SER A 128 -4.02 0.99 -0.64
CA SER A 128 -2.98 2.02 -0.54
C SER A 128 -2.45 2.17 0.88
N VAL A 129 -3.34 2.12 1.87
CA VAL A 129 -2.96 2.19 3.28
C VAL A 129 -2.15 0.97 3.69
N ALA A 130 -2.57 -0.24 3.29
CA ALA A 130 -1.80 -1.45 3.59
C ALA A 130 -0.38 -1.41 3.00
N LYS A 131 -0.24 -0.93 1.76
CA LYS A 131 1.07 -0.76 1.11
C LYS A 131 1.94 0.24 1.85
N GLY A 132 1.42 1.44 2.15
CA GLY A 132 2.18 2.45 2.89
C GLY A 132 2.57 1.99 4.29
N VAL A 133 1.67 1.28 4.98
CA VAL A 133 1.93 0.76 6.32
C VAL A 133 2.93 -0.40 6.30
N ALA A 134 2.91 -1.26 5.27
CA ALA A 134 3.93 -2.31 5.12
C ALA A 134 5.33 -1.70 4.92
N GLU A 135 5.44 -0.64 4.10
CA GLU A 135 6.68 0.14 3.95
C GLU A 135 7.12 0.79 5.27
N GLU A 136 6.19 1.36 6.03
CA GLU A 136 6.47 1.96 7.35
C GLU A 136 6.89 0.94 8.41
N PHE A 137 6.32 -0.26 8.34
CA PHE A 137 6.60 -1.37 9.25
C PHE A 137 7.90 -2.11 8.89
N GLY A 138 8.36 -1.97 7.64
CA GLY A 138 9.56 -2.62 7.14
C GLY A 138 9.35 -4.09 6.74
N CYS A 139 8.12 -4.47 6.37
CA CYS A 139 7.78 -5.82 5.93
C CYS A 139 7.34 -5.85 4.46
N HIS A 140 7.29 -7.03 3.86
CA HIS A 140 6.64 -7.15 2.56
C HIS A 140 5.12 -7.11 2.75
N LEU A 141 4.44 -6.49 1.79
CA LEU A 141 2.99 -6.56 1.73
C LEU A 141 2.57 -8.03 1.63
N ARG A 142 1.59 -8.43 2.45
CA ARG A 142 1.05 -9.79 2.63
C ARG A 142 1.62 -10.54 3.83
N GLU A 143 2.83 -10.22 4.29
CA GLU A 143 3.45 -10.82 5.49
C GLU A 143 2.75 -10.28 6.74
N GLU A 144 3.40 -9.49 7.60
CA GLU A 144 2.83 -8.93 8.83
C GLU A 144 1.67 -7.95 8.55
N VAL A 145 1.73 -7.24 7.43
CA VAL A 145 0.71 -6.27 7.00
C VAL A 145 0.12 -6.70 5.67
N GLY A 146 -1.20 -6.84 5.62
CA GLY A 146 -1.92 -7.25 4.42
C GLY A 146 -3.26 -6.57 4.25
N TYR A 147 -3.95 -6.89 3.16
CA TYR A 147 -5.31 -6.40 2.93
C TYR A 147 -6.24 -7.43 2.32
N ALA A 148 -7.54 -7.28 2.57
CA ALA A 148 -8.59 -8.08 1.94
C ALA A 148 -9.71 -7.20 1.40
N ILE A 149 -9.95 -7.30 0.10
CA ILE A 149 -11.04 -6.64 -0.60
C ILE A 149 -11.82 -7.67 -1.41
N ARG A 150 -12.97 -7.26 -1.96
CA ARG A 150 -13.77 -8.17 -2.77
C ARG A 150 -12.95 -8.67 -3.96
N PHE A 151 -12.85 -10.00 -4.07
CA PHE A 151 -12.13 -10.75 -5.11
C PHE A 151 -10.60 -10.72 -5.04
N GLU A 152 -10.04 -10.14 -3.98
CA GLU A 152 -8.58 -10.06 -3.81
C GLU A 152 -8.24 -10.09 -2.32
N ASP A 153 -7.54 -11.13 -1.90
CA ASP A 153 -7.05 -11.29 -0.54
C ASP A 153 -5.52 -11.40 -0.58
N CYS A 154 -4.86 -10.38 -0.05
CA CYS A 154 -3.42 -10.24 0.04
C CYS A 154 -3.04 -10.33 1.52
N THR A 155 -3.29 -11.49 2.11
CA THR A 155 -2.89 -11.85 3.47
C THR A 155 -2.27 -13.24 3.53
N GLU A 156 -1.50 -13.49 4.57
CA GLU A 156 -0.90 -14.78 4.93
C GLU A 156 -1.26 -15.16 6.38
N PRO A 157 -0.97 -16.41 6.80
CA PRO A 157 -1.18 -16.83 8.19
C PRO A 157 -0.54 -15.85 9.18
N ASP A 158 0.66 -15.36 8.87
CA ASP A 158 1.47 -14.49 9.71
C ASP A 158 1.02 -13.02 9.71
N THR A 159 0.02 -12.65 8.89
CA THR A 159 -0.52 -11.29 8.89
C THR A 159 -1.14 -10.95 10.23
N VAL A 160 -0.59 -9.92 10.88
CA VAL A 160 -1.03 -9.39 12.17
C VAL A 160 -1.89 -8.14 12.03
N VAL A 161 -1.69 -7.35 10.97
CA VAL A 161 -2.51 -6.17 10.65
C VAL A 161 -3.17 -6.36 9.28
N LYS A 162 -4.50 -6.38 9.27
CA LYS A 162 -5.31 -6.62 8.06
C LYS A 162 -6.19 -5.41 7.76
N TYR A 163 -5.91 -4.73 6.65
CA TYR A 163 -6.76 -3.67 6.12
C TYR A 163 -7.83 -4.26 5.21
N MET A 164 -9.10 -3.92 5.40
CA MET A 164 -10.17 -4.54 4.63
C MET A 164 -11.29 -3.58 4.30
N THR A 165 -12.12 -3.91 3.32
CA THR A 165 -13.36 -3.15 3.10
C THR A 165 -14.48 -3.62 4.03
N ASP A 166 -15.44 -2.75 4.31
CA ASP A 166 -16.62 -3.05 5.14
C ASP A 166 -17.36 -4.32 4.70
N GLY A 167 -17.46 -4.56 3.38
CA GLY A 167 -18.09 -5.77 2.85
C GLY A 167 -17.31 -7.07 3.12
N MET A 168 -15.99 -6.98 3.34
CA MET A 168 -15.17 -8.15 3.68
C MET A 168 -15.32 -8.54 5.15
N ILE A 169 -15.28 -7.57 6.06
CA ILE A 169 -15.51 -7.85 7.49
C ILE A 169 -16.93 -8.39 7.72
N LEU A 170 -17.94 -7.84 7.04
CA LEU A 170 -19.30 -8.35 7.13
C LEU A 170 -19.41 -9.80 6.65
N ARG A 171 -18.72 -10.14 5.55
CA ARG A 171 -18.69 -11.52 5.04
C ARG A 171 -18.02 -12.47 6.04
N GLU A 172 -16.90 -12.07 6.64
CA GLU A 172 -16.20 -12.88 7.66
C GLU A 172 -17.12 -13.12 8.87
N ILE A 173 -17.77 -12.06 9.38
CA ILE A 173 -18.73 -12.17 10.49
C ILE A 173 -19.87 -13.12 10.15
N LEU A 174 -20.52 -12.96 8.98
CA LEU A 174 -21.62 -13.84 8.56
C LEU A 174 -21.17 -15.29 8.42
N THR A 175 -19.95 -15.52 7.94
CA THR A 175 -19.38 -16.87 7.83
C THR A 175 -19.16 -17.49 9.21
N ILE A 176 -18.61 -16.73 10.16
CA ILE A 176 -18.41 -17.17 11.54
C ILE A 176 -19.75 -17.50 12.20
N ILE A 177 -20.76 -16.63 12.07
CA ILE A 177 -22.10 -16.86 12.62
C ILE A 177 -22.71 -18.12 12.03
N ALA A 178 -22.64 -18.30 10.70
CA ALA A 178 -23.13 -19.49 10.05
C ALA A 178 -22.42 -20.74 10.59
N MET A 179 -21.09 -20.72 10.69
CA MET A 179 -20.30 -21.84 11.22
C MET A 179 -20.67 -22.23 12.66
N ILE A 180 -20.99 -21.25 13.50
CA ILE A 180 -21.42 -21.50 14.88
C ILE A 180 -22.83 -22.11 14.93
N GLN A 181 -23.73 -21.69 14.04
CA GLN A 181 -25.15 -22.10 14.06
C GLN A 181 -25.43 -23.41 13.34
N THR A 182 -24.69 -23.73 12.28
CA THR A 182 -24.94 -24.93 11.48
C THR A 182 -24.12 -26.12 12.00
N GLY A 183 -24.79 -27.10 12.61
CA GLY A 183 -24.13 -28.31 13.11
C GLY A 183 -23.54 -29.23 12.04
N ASN A 184 -24.04 -29.16 10.79
CA ASN A 184 -23.52 -29.91 9.65
C ASN A 184 -23.32 -28.96 8.46
N ILE A 185 -22.07 -28.73 8.05
CA ILE A 185 -21.71 -27.88 6.90
C ILE A 185 -21.26 -28.77 5.76
N PHE A 186 -21.97 -28.72 4.63
CA PHE A 186 -21.53 -29.34 3.39
C PHE A 186 -20.87 -28.29 2.50
N TYR A 187 -19.53 -28.26 2.45
CA TYR A 187 -18.78 -27.37 1.56
C TYR A 187 -18.59 -28.03 0.19
N ARG A 188 -19.11 -27.39 -0.88
CA ARG A 188 -18.88 -27.81 -2.27
C ARG A 188 -17.87 -26.86 -2.93
N PRO A 189 -16.62 -27.31 -3.20
CA PRO A 189 -15.61 -26.47 -3.83
C PRO A 189 -16.01 -26.05 -5.26
N ARG A 190 -15.86 -24.77 -5.60
CA ARG A 190 -16.18 -24.23 -6.94
C ARG A 190 -15.30 -24.81 -8.05
N GLU A 191 -14.05 -25.14 -7.74
CA GLU A 191 -13.09 -25.69 -8.71
C GLU A 191 -13.55 -27.03 -9.31
N LYS A 192 -14.34 -27.81 -8.56
CA LYS A 192 -14.92 -29.08 -9.01
C LYS A 192 -16.25 -28.95 -9.73
N GLN A 193 -16.79 -27.73 -9.85
CA GLN A 193 -18.04 -27.47 -10.56
C GLN A 193 -17.79 -27.37 -12.08
N ALA A 194 -16.64 -26.84 -12.49
CA ALA A 194 -16.24 -26.72 -13.90
C ALA A 194 -15.84 -28.05 -14.58
N GLN A 195 -15.70 -29.14 -13.82
CA GLN A 195 -15.41 -30.49 -14.36
C GLN A 195 -16.68 -31.35 -14.50
N ALA A 196 -17.84 -30.85 -14.05
CA ALA A 196 -19.10 -31.59 -14.03
C ALA A 196 -20.14 -31.09 -15.04
N ASP A 197 -19.86 -29.98 -15.74
CA ASP A 197 -20.60 -29.44 -16.88
C ASP A 197 -19.77 -29.62 -18.16
#